data_AF-X1NW13-F1
#
_entry.id   AF-X1NW13-F1
#
_cell.length_a   1.000
_cell.length_b   1.000
_cell.length_c   1.000
_cell.angle_alpha   90.00
_cell.angle_beta   90.00
_cell.angle_gamma   90.00
#
_symmetry.space_group_name_H-M   'P 1'
#
loop_
_entity.id
_entity.type
_entity.pdbx_description
1 polymer ?
#
loop_
_entity_poly.entity_id
_entity_poly.type
_entity_poly.pdbx_seq_one_letter_code
_entity_poly.pdbx_strand_id
1 'polypeptide(L)' 'QLAIFKLKLGAPGMSTKTINPFEMVVSQIDVVCDRLNVEDVYRLRLEKCERELTVNFPVKMDDGTVKL' A
#
# COMPACT_ATOMS: atom_id res chain seq x y z
N GLN A 1 -23.74 -15.47 14.50
CA GLN A 1 -23.01 -15.24 13.23
C GLN A 1 -22.21 -13.92 13.22
N LEU A 2 -21.73 -13.42 14.37
CA LEU A 2 -20.96 -12.17 14.45
C LEU A 2 -19.50 -12.40 14.91
N ALA A 3 -18.88 -13.48 14.43
CA ALA A 3 -17.51 -13.87 14.82
C ALA A 3 -16.52 -13.94 13.63
N ILE A 4 -16.92 -13.49 12.44
CA ILE A 4 -16.17 -13.79 11.19
C ILE A 4 -15.13 -12.74 10.81
N PHE A 5 -15.22 -11.47 11.24
CA PHE A 5 -14.14 -10.49 11.03
C PHE A 5 -13.19 -10.40 12.23
N LYS A 6 -12.91 -11.58 12.80
CA LYS A 6 -11.75 -11.82 13.66
C LYS A 6 -10.51 -11.33 12.89
N LEU A 7 -9.74 -10.45 13.52
CA LEU A 7 -8.33 -10.22 13.27
C LEU A 7 -7.70 -11.40 12.51
N LYS A 8 -7.40 -11.23 11.23
CA LYS A 8 -6.47 -12.09 10.49
C LYS A 8 -5.07 -11.46 10.54
N LEU A 9 -4.63 -11.16 11.77
CA LEU A 9 -3.21 -11.13 12.10
C LEU A 9 -2.97 -12.39 12.94
N GLY A 10 -2.44 -13.45 12.29
CA GLY A 10 -2.17 -14.74 12.92
C GLY A 10 -1.69 -15.77 11.91
N ALA A 11 -0.36 -15.91 11.85
CA ALA A 11 0.41 -16.69 10.87
C ALA A 11 0.17 -18.21 10.92
N PRO A 12 0.38 -18.89 9.78
CA PRO A 12 1.17 -20.12 9.78
C PRO A 12 2.21 -20.09 8.64
N GLY A 13 3.49 -20.31 9.00
CA GLY A 13 4.58 -20.71 8.09
C GLY A 13 4.54 -20.10 6.69
N MET A 14 4.51 -18.77 6.59
CA MET A 14 4.51 -18.09 5.29
C MET A 14 5.97 -18.01 4.85
N SER A 15 6.35 -18.74 3.79
CA SER A 15 7.48 -18.31 2.95
C SER A 15 7.31 -16.80 2.77
N THR A 16 8.25 -15.98 3.21
CA THR A 16 8.10 -14.52 3.25
C THR A 16 8.09 -14.00 1.82
N LYS A 17 7.00 -14.24 1.10
CA LYS A 17 6.66 -13.50 -0.10
C LYS A 17 6.50 -12.09 0.39
N THR A 18 7.46 -11.24 0.03
CA THR A 18 7.37 -9.80 0.20
C THR A 18 6.19 -9.35 -0.64
N ILE A 19 5.01 -9.27 -0.01
CA ILE A 19 3.81 -8.76 -0.66
C ILE A 19 4.06 -7.27 -0.88
N ASN A 20 3.92 -6.82 -2.12
CA ASN A 20 4.03 -5.42 -2.47
C ASN A 20 2.90 -4.64 -1.75
N PRO A 21 3.20 -3.66 -0.87
CA PRO A 21 2.18 -2.90 -0.14
C PRO A 21 1.18 -2.20 -1.06
N PHE A 22 1.63 -1.76 -2.24
CA PHE A 22 0.76 -1.13 -3.23
C PHE A 22 -0.30 -2.11 -3.76
N GLU A 23 0.12 -3.31 -4.18
CA GLU A 23 -0.80 -4.35 -4.68
C GLU A 23 -1.79 -4.79 -3.60
N MET A 24 -1.33 -4.86 -2.34
CA MET A 24 -2.21 -5.14 -1.22
C MET A 24 -3.30 -4.08 -1.07
N VAL A 25 -2.96 -2.79 -1.16
CA VAL A 25 -3.94 -1.71 -1.04
C VAL A 25 -4.92 -1.69 -2.21
N VAL A 26 -4.43 -1.86 -3.46
CA VAL A 26 -5.28 -1.98 -4.65
C VAL A 26 -6.34 -3.08 -4.43
N SER A 27 -5.94 -4.27 -3.99
CA SER A 27 -6.87 -5.37 -3.73
C SER A 27 -7.92 -5.06 -2.64
N GLN A 28 -7.59 -4.20 -1.67
CA GLN A 28 -8.53 -3.79 -0.63
C GLN A 28 -9.54 -2.78 -1.14
N ILE A 29 -9.11 -1.85 -2.00
CA ILE A 29 -9.99 -0.88 -2.67
C ILE A 29 -11.04 -1.64 -3.49
N ASP A 30 -10.61 -2.64 -4.26
CA ASP A 30 -11.48 -3.49 -5.08
C ASP A 30 -12.62 -4.09 -4.24
N VAL A 31 -12.27 -4.76 -3.14
CA VAL A 31 -13.23 -5.41 -2.25
C VAL A 31 -14.23 -4.42 -1.64
N VAL A 32 -13.79 -3.19 -1.36
CA VAL A 32 -14.66 -2.14 -0.79
C VAL A 32 -15.58 -1.55 -1.86
N CYS A 33 -15.06 -1.27 -3.07
CA CYS A 33 -15.85 -0.78 -4.19
C CYS A 33 -16.97 -1.76 -4.57
N ASP A 34 -16.65 -3.07 -4.62
CA ASP A 34 -17.62 -4.13 -4.89
C ASP A 34 -18.73 -4.17 -3.82
N ARG A 35 -18.38 -3.96 -2.54
CA ARG A 35 -19.34 -3.95 -1.42
C ARG A 35 -20.23 -2.73 -1.39
N LEU A 36 -19.69 -1.58 -1.79
CA LEU A 36 -20.38 -0.29 -1.76
C LEU A 36 -21.10 0.03 -3.08
N ASN A 37 -20.98 -0.83 -4.10
CA ASN A 37 -21.54 -0.65 -5.44
C ASN A 37 -21.12 0.71 -6.05
N VAL A 38 -19.84 1.02 -5.94
CA VAL A 38 -19.23 2.24 -6.49
C VAL A 38 -18.97 2.05 -7.98
N GLU A 39 -19.22 3.09 -8.79
CA GLU A 39 -18.93 3.03 -10.22
C GLU A 39 -17.43 2.83 -10.50
N ASP A 40 -17.11 2.03 -11.52
CA ASP A 40 -15.75 1.64 -11.90
C ASP A 40 -14.81 2.82 -12.16
N VAL A 41 -15.37 3.97 -12.57
CA VAL A 41 -14.61 5.20 -12.83
C VAL A 41 -13.84 5.65 -11.59
N TYR A 42 -14.43 5.51 -10.39
CA TYR A 42 -13.77 5.89 -9.15
C TYR A 42 -12.67 4.90 -8.77
N ARG A 43 -12.91 3.61 -8.98
CA ARG A 43 -11.95 2.54 -8.75
C ARG A 43 -10.69 2.74 -9.60
N LEU A 44 -10.86 2.93 -10.91
CA LEU A 44 -9.75 3.15 -11.86
C LEU A 44 -8.87 4.35 -11.50
N ARG A 45 -9.44 5.35 -10.82
CA ARG A 45 -8.71 6.54 -10.38
C ARG A 45 -7.93 6.32 -9.09
N LEU A 46 -8.45 5.50 -8.17
CA LEU A 46 -7.86 5.19 -6.87
C LEU A 46 -6.74 4.13 -6.96
N GLU A 47 -6.77 3.27 -7.97
CA GLU A 47 -5.73 2.26 -8.23
C GLU A 47 -4.41 2.83 -8.78
N LYS A 48 -4.35 4.13 -9.08
CA LYS A 48 -3.16 4.77 -9.66
C LYS A 48 -2.71 5.98 -8.84
N CYS A 49 -1.41 6.04 -8.56
CA CYS A 49 -0.79 7.26 -8.03
C CYS A 49 -0.95 8.39 -9.06
N GLU A 50 -1.48 9.53 -8.64
CA GLU A 50 -1.64 10.69 -9.53
C GLU A 50 -0.29 11.32 -9.88
N ARG A 51 0.58 11.42 -8.88
CA ARG A 51 1.95 11.95 -8.98
C ARG A 51 2.81 11.23 -7.97
N GLU A 52 4.03 10.92 -8.36
CA GLU A 52 5.08 10.44 -7.47
C GLU A 52 6.31 11.32 -7.70
N LEU A 53 6.96 11.72 -6.61
CA LEU A 53 8.16 12.54 -6.66
C LEU A 53 9.24 11.84 -5.84
N THR A 54 10.18 11.20 -6.54
CA THR A 54 11.39 10.67 -5.93
C THR A 54 12.48 11.74 -6.00
N VAL A 55 13.03 12.11 -4.85
CA VAL A 55 14.04 13.16 -4.71
C VAL A 55 15.17 12.65 -3.83
N ASN A 56 16.40 13.02 -4.22
CA ASN A 56 17.60 12.76 -3.44
C ASN A 56 18.10 14.13 -2.96
N PHE A 57 17.83 14.44 -1.69
CA PHE A 57 18.27 15.70 -1.10
C PHE A 57 19.67 15.51 -0.50
N PRO A 58 20.69 16.23 -1.00
CA PRO A 58 22.02 16.13 -0.44
C PRO A 58 22.04 16.64 1.01
N VAL A 59 22.64 15.87 1.90
CA VAL A 59 22.81 16.18 3.31
C VAL A 59 24.28 16.46 3.60
N LYS A 60 24.53 17.56 4.30
CA LYS A 60 25.86 17.86 4.84
C LYS A 60 26.04 17.12 6.16
N MET A 61 27.09 16.32 6.23
CA MET A 61 27.46 15.52 7.38
C MET A 61 28.32 16.32 8.38
N ASP A 62 28.44 15.84 9.61
CA ASP A 62 29.24 16.49 10.66
C ASP A 62 30.75 16.55 10.32
N ASP A 63 31.23 15.60 9.52
CA ASP A 63 32.61 15.58 8.99
C ASP A 63 32.83 16.55 7.82
N GLY A 64 31.80 17.30 7.45
CA GLY A 64 31.81 18.26 6.35
C GLY A 64 31.55 17.66 4.97
N THR A 65 31.46 16.33 4.84
CA THR A 65 31.14 15.67 3.56
C THR A 65 29.68 15.87 3.17
N VAL A 66 29.36 15.72 1.89
CA VAL A 66 27.97 15.74 1.39
C VAL A 66 27.60 14.34 0.91
N LYS A 67 26.46 13.83 1.38
CA LYS A 67 25.89 12.53 0.97
C LYS A 67 24.53 12.76 0.33
N LEU A 68 24.27 12.05 -0.77
CA LEU A 68 22.96 12.01 -1.42
C LEU A 68 21.98 11.10 -0.68
#